data_AF-A0A010SCP7-F1
#
_entry.id   AF-A0A010SCP7-F1
#
_cell.length_a   1.000
_cell.length_b   1.000
_cell.length_c   1.000
_cell.angle_alpha   90.00
_cell.angle_beta   90.00
_cell.angle_gamma   90.00
#
_symmetry.space_group_name_H-M   'P 1'
#
loop_
_entity.id
_entity.type
_entity.pdbx_description
1 polymer ?
#
loop_
_entity_poly.entity_id
_entity_poly.type
_entity_poly.pdbx_seq_one_letter_code
_entity_poly.pdbx_strand_id
1 'polypeptide(L)'
;MFFFFVCGEHTFRKPVEGYEGMVCQCYNCGNMSGHVIKSHPWFTFCWIPVIPLSFKGYTDVVCHICNFAQPLENRPDVTAMKGGGQMPPPQVHGQPPQGWGQAPPQYR
;
A
#
# COMPACT_ATOMS: atom_id res chain seq x y z
N MET A 1 -31.61 22.59 -28.21
CA MET A 1 -30.26 22.70 -27.63
C MET A 1 -29.78 21.32 -27.24
N PHE A 2 -28.68 20.85 -27.82
CA PHE A 2 -28.02 19.61 -27.38
C PHE A 2 -26.78 20.03 -26.61
N PHE A 3 -26.74 19.79 -25.31
CA PHE A 3 -25.57 20.04 -24.49
C PHE A 3 -24.73 18.75 -24.49
N PHE A 4 -23.49 18.83 -24.97
CA PHE A 4 -22.53 17.74 -24.82
C PHE A 4 -22.11 17.67 -23.36
N PHE A 5 -22.90 16.95 -22.56
CA PHE A 5 -22.51 16.59 -21.21
C PHE A 5 -21.52 15.42 -21.31
N VAL A 6 -20.25 15.69 -21.07
CA VAL A 6 -19.30 14.60 -20.82
C VAL A 6 -19.33 14.31 -19.34
N CYS A 7 -19.89 13.15 -19.04
CA CYS A 7 -19.81 12.52 -17.74
C CYS A 7 -18.52 11.69 -17.71
N GLY A 8 -17.74 11.83 -16.63
CA GLY A 8 -16.54 11.05 -16.42
C GLY A 8 -16.35 10.71 -14.96
N GLU A 9 -15.27 9.97 -14.69
CA GLU A 9 -14.79 9.74 -13.33
C GLU A 9 -13.38 10.31 -13.21
N HIS A 10 -13.12 11.02 -12.10
CA HIS A 10 -11.79 11.45 -11.74
C HIS A 10 -11.41 10.89 -10.37
N THR A 11 -10.41 10.03 -10.34
CA THR A 11 -9.93 9.40 -9.10
C THR A 11 -8.77 10.20 -8.53
N PHE A 12 -8.99 10.87 -7.40
CA PHE A 12 -7.91 11.52 -6.65
C PHE A 12 -7.21 10.49 -5.76
N ARG A 13 -5.91 10.35 -5.94
CA ARG A 13 -5.06 9.46 -5.13
C ARG A 13 -4.23 10.28 -4.17
N LYS A 14 -4.23 9.91 -2.89
CA LYS A 14 -3.42 10.54 -1.84
C LYS A 14 -2.72 9.47 -1.01
N PRO A 15 -1.47 9.68 -0.56
CA PRO A 15 -0.85 8.80 0.43
C PRO A 15 -1.66 8.82 1.73
N VAL A 16 -1.70 7.69 2.45
CA VAL A 16 -2.44 7.58 3.71
C VAL A 16 -1.60 8.10 4.87
N GLU A 17 -2.17 9.02 5.65
CA GLU A 17 -1.55 9.54 6.88
C GLU A 17 -1.22 8.40 7.86
N GLY A 18 0.03 8.36 8.31
CA GLY A 18 0.54 7.30 9.18
C GLY A 18 1.02 6.04 8.45
N TYR A 19 0.96 6.00 7.11
CA TYR A 19 1.63 5.00 6.27
C TYR A 19 2.69 5.59 5.35
N GLU A 20 3.06 6.84 5.57
CA GLU A 20 4.07 7.54 4.78
C GLU A 20 5.45 6.92 4.97
N GLY A 21 6.13 6.64 3.86
CA GLY A 21 7.45 5.99 3.85
C GLY A 21 7.44 4.50 4.22
N MET A 22 6.29 3.92 4.57
CA MET A 22 6.19 2.49 4.79
C MET A 22 6.14 1.75 3.46
N VAL A 23 7.09 0.83 3.30
CA VAL A 23 7.13 -0.10 2.20
C VAL A 23 6.63 -1.44 2.72
N CYS A 24 5.81 -2.15 1.98
CA CYS A 24 5.36 -3.49 2.36
C CYS A 24 5.61 -4.51 1.26
N GLN A 25 5.63 -5.79 1.64
CA GLN A 25 5.87 -6.87 0.70
C GLN A 25 4.65 -7.05 -0.21
N CYS A 26 4.87 -7.13 -1.52
CA CYS A 26 3.82 -7.47 -2.45
C CYS A 26 3.56 -8.99 -2.42
N TYR A 27 2.30 -9.42 -2.31
CA TYR A 27 1.95 -10.84 -2.38
C TYR A 27 1.97 -11.43 -3.79
N ASN A 28 1.95 -10.58 -4.82
CA ASN A 28 2.02 -11.03 -6.21
C ASN A 28 3.48 -11.25 -6.66
N CYS A 29 4.37 -10.25 -6.47
CA CYS A 29 5.76 -10.32 -6.94
C CYS A 29 6.79 -10.62 -5.84
N GLY A 30 6.40 -10.67 -4.57
CA GLY A 30 7.30 -10.92 -3.44
C GLY A 30 8.26 -9.78 -3.09
N ASN A 31 8.35 -8.71 -3.89
CA ASN A 31 9.25 -7.59 -3.65
C ASN A 31 8.71 -6.58 -2.63
N MET A 32 9.61 -5.90 -1.91
CA MET A 32 9.32 -4.83 -0.98
C MET A 32 9.10 -3.50 -1.73
N SER A 33 7.92 -3.33 -2.31
CA SER A 33 7.58 -2.11 -3.08
C SER A 33 6.09 -1.76 -3.03
N GLY A 34 5.36 -2.30 -2.06
CA GLY A 34 3.98 -1.92 -1.79
C GLY A 34 3.90 -0.62 -1.00
N HIS A 35 2.96 0.24 -1.38
CA HIS A 35 2.68 1.51 -0.72
C HIS A 35 1.17 1.65 -0.52
N VAL A 36 0.75 2.31 0.56
CA VAL A 36 -0.66 2.48 0.89
C VAL A 36 -1.17 3.78 0.30
N ILE A 37 -2.14 3.71 -0.60
CA ILE A 37 -2.77 4.86 -1.26
C ILE A 37 -4.27 4.86 -0.95
N LYS A 38 -4.79 6.05 -0.63
CA LYS A 38 -6.22 6.32 -0.57
C LYS A 38 -6.71 6.89 -1.90
N SER A 39 -7.67 6.21 -2.51
CA SER A 39 -8.34 6.62 -3.75
C SER A 39 -9.74 7.15 -3.44
N HIS A 40 -10.01 8.39 -3.85
CA HIS A 40 -11.32 9.02 -3.78
C HIS A 40 -11.85 9.25 -5.19
N PRO A 41 -12.77 8.41 -5.70
CA PRO A 41 -13.41 8.63 -6.99
C PRO A 41 -14.45 9.72 -6.91
N TRP A 42 -14.41 10.66 -7.85
CA TRP A 42 -15.38 11.75 -8.02
C TRP A 42 -16.04 11.65 -9.37
N PHE A 43 -17.36 11.80 -9.39
CA PHE A 43 -18.13 11.98 -10.59
C PHE A 43 -17.87 13.38 -11.15
N THR A 44 -17.33 13.43 -12.37
CA THR A 44 -17.11 14.68 -13.08
C THR A 44 -18.26 14.91 -14.04
N PHE A 45 -18.82 16.12 -13.97
CA PHE A 45 -19.79 16.61 -14.94
C PHE A 45 -19.19 17.82 -15.62
N CYS A 46 -19.02 17.73 -16.95
CA CYS A 46 -18.33 18.74 -17.71
C CYS A 46 -16.94 19.08 -17.10
N TRP A 47 -16.12 18.06 -16.84
CA TRP A 47 -14.74 18.17 -16.30
C TRP A 47 -14.63 18.77 -14.90
N ILE A 48 -15.73 19.20 -14.29
CA ILE A 48 -15.78 19.68 -12.91
C ILE A 48 -16.16 18.48 -12.03
N PRO A 49 -15.34 18.09 -11.04
CA PRO A 49 -15.73 17.08 -10.06
C PRO A 49 -16.84 17.65 -9.18
N VAL A 50 -18.07 17.09 -9.26
CA VAL A 50 -19.24 17.64 -8.57
C VAL A 50 -19.65 16.78 -7.37
N ILE A 51 -19.64 15.45 -7.52
CA ILE A 51 -20.16 14.52 -6.50
C ILE A 51 -19.11 13.45 -6.19
N PRO A 52 -18.74 13.24 -4.91
CA PRO A 52 -17.89 12.12 -4.53
C PRO A 52 -18.67 10.80 -4.67
N LEU A 53 -18.11 9.82 -5.39
CA LEU A 53 -18.73 8.50 -5.54
C LEU A 53 -18.53 7.62 -4.30
N SER A 54 -17.53 7.93 -3.46
CA SER A 54 -17.29 7.25 -2.19
C SER A 54 -16.83 8.23 -1.11
N PHE A 55 -17.66 8.39 -0.07
CA PHE A 55 -17.37 9.26 1.09
C PHE A 55 -16.20 8.75 1.93
N LYS A 56 -16.06 7.43 2.08
CA LYS A 56 -14.97 6.83 2.86
C LYS A 56 -13.65 6.78 2.08
N GLY A 57 -13.73 6.71 0.74
CA GLY A 57 -12.58 6.45 -0.11
C GLY A 57 -12.11 5.01 0.03
N TYR A 58 -11.45 4.49 -1.00
CA TYR A 58 -10.87 3.15 -1.01
C TYR A 58 -9.42 3.25 -0.53
N THR A 59 -9.01 2.39 0.39
CA THR A 59 -7.64 2.38 0.90
C THR A 59 -6.98 1.09 0.47
N ASP A 60 -6.07 1.20 -0.49
CA ASP A 60 -5.46 0.05 -1.15
C ASP A 60 -3.94 0.09 -0.99
N VAL A 61 -3.36 -1.10 -0.84
CA VAL A 61 -1.93 -1.35 -0.93
C VAL A 61 -1.61 -1.63 -2.39
N VAL A 62 -0.83 -0.74 -3.01
CA VAL A 62 -0.47 -0.82 -4.43
C VAL A 62 1.03 -1.07 -4.56
N CYS A 63 1.42 -2.03 -5.40
CA CYS A 63 2.82 -2.28 -5.72
C CYS A 63 3.25 -1.43 -6.92
N HIS A 64 4.33 -0.65 -6.78
CA HIS A 64 4.86 0.17 -7.88
C HIS A 64 5.43 -0.67 -9.05
N ILE A 65 5.82 -1.93 -8.81
CA ILE A 65 6.49 -2.77 -9.81
C ILE A 65 5.47 -3.53 -10.67
N CYS A 66 4.57 -4.27 -10.03
CA CYS A 66 3.61 -5.12 -10.75
C CYS A 66 2.20 -4.50 -10.85
N ASN A 67 1.99 -3.30 -10.30
CA ASN A 67 0.69 -2.61 -10.23
C ASN A 67 -0.43 -3.44 -9.57
N PHE A 68 -0.07 -4.46 -8.79
CA PHE A 68 -1.04 -5.22 -8.02
C PHE A 68 -1.59 -4.35 -6.89
N ALA A 69 -2.91 -4.26 -6.80
CA ALA A 69 -3.64 -3.51 -5.79
C ALA A 69 -4.46 -4.47 -4.92
N GLN A 70 -4.40 -4.28 -3.61
CA GLN A 70 -5.16 -5.07 -2.65
C GLN A 70 -5.74 -4.15 -1.56
N PRO A 71 -7.01 -4.34 -1.15
CA PRO A 71 -7.60 -3.56 -0.07
C PRO A 71 -6.82 -3.77 1.24
N LEU A 72 -6.64 -2.69 2.00
CA LEU A 72 -5.88 -2.68 3.26
C LEU A 72 -6.49 -3.62 4.30
N GLU A 73 -7.81 -3.83 4.27
CA GLU A 73 -8.54 -4.74 5.15
C GLU A 73 -8.04 -6.20 5.01
N ASN A 74 -7.58 -6.57 3.82
CA ASN A 74 -7.04 -7.90 3.54
C ASN A 74 -5.52 -7.99 3.83
N ARG A 75 -4.92 -6.94 4.39
CA ARG A 75 -3.50 -6.82 4.70
C ARG A 75 -3.29 -6.49 6.19
N PRO A 76 -3.55 -7.45 7.08
CA PRO A 76 -3.34 -7.26 8.53
C PRO A 76 -1.87 -7.04 8.87
N ASP A 77 -0.96 -7.56 8.04
CA ASP A 77 0.48 -7.35 8.12
C ASP A 77 0.86 -5.88 7.96
N VAL A 78 0.27 -5.18 6.99
CA VAL A 78 0.50 -3.74 6.76
C VAL A 78 -0.20 -2.92 7.85
N THR A 79 -1.41 -3.32 8.24
CA THR A 79 -2.17 -2.64 9.29
C THR A 79 -1.44 -2.64 10.64
N ALA A 80 -0.72 -3.73 10.95
CA ALA A 80 0.11 -3.84 12.15
C ALA A 80 1.34 -2.90 12.14
N MET A 81 1.82 -2.49 10.96
CA MET A 81 3.00 -1.60 10.85
C MET A 81 2.68 -0.15 11.25
N LYS A 82 1.40 0.27 11.20
CA LYS A 82 0.95 1.62 11.62
C LYS A 82 1.31 1.95 13.08
N GLY A 83 1.50 0.93 13.93
CA GLY A 83 1.81 1.08 15.35
C GLY A 83 3.29 1.29 15.71
N GLY A 84 4.18 1.51 14.73
CA GLY A 84 5.62 1.63 14.99
C GLY A 84 6.35 0.28 15.10
N GLY A 85 5.69 -0.81 14.70
CA GLY A 85 6.34 -2.09 14.50
C GLY A 85 7.26 -1.98 13.28
N GLN A 86 8.56 -2.15 13.50
CA GLN A 86 9.52 -2.30 12.40
C GLN A 86 8.99 -3.34 11.42
N MET A 87 9.06 -3.03 10.13
CA MET A 87 8.78 -3.98 9.06
C MET A 87 9.46 -5.31 9.40
N PRO A 88 8.74 -6.43 9.51
CA PRO A 88 9.40 -7.72 9.65
C PRO A 88 10.36 -7.82 8.46
N PRO A 89 11.65 -8.07 8.73
CA PRO A 89 12.66 -8.09 7.68
C PRO A 89 12.19 -9.07 6.59
N PRO A 90 12.38 -8.72 5.30
CA PRO A 90 11.94 -9.57 4.21
C PRO A 90 12.45 -10.99 4.46
N GLN A 91 11.51 -11.92 4.69
CA GLN A 91 11.83 -13.33 4.80
C GLN A 91 12.20 -13.79 3.39
N VAL A 92 13.48 -13.64 3.07
CA VAL A 92 14.10 -14.25 1.90
C VAL A 92 13.92 -15.74 2.08
N HIS A 93 13.06 -16.32 1.25
CA HIS A 93 12.84 -17.75 1.17
C HIS A 93 14.14 -18.42 0.72
N GLY A 94 14.95 -18.88 1.67
CA GLY A 94 16.14 -19.68 1.40
C GLY A 94 17.30 -19.44 2.37
N GLN A 95 17.16 -19.90 3.62
CA GLN A 95 18.29 -20.42 4.42
C GLN A 95 17.77 -20.97 5.76
N PRO A 96 18.32 -22.09 6.28
CA PRO A 96 17.89 -22.65 7.56
C PRO A 96 18.28 -21.71 8.73
N PRO A 97 17.50 -21.67 9.83
CA PRO A 97 17.66 -20.68 10.87
C PRO A 97 18.87 -21.02 11.75
N GLN A 98 19.93 -20.22 11.69
CA GLN A 98 21.04 -20.29 12.64
C GLN A 98 20.84 -19.23 13.71
N GLY A 99 20.60 -19.72 14.92
CA GLY A 99 20.24 -18.95 16.10
C GLY A 99 21.27 -17.93 16.52
N TRP A 100 20.75 -16.83 17.07
CA TRP A 100 21.48 -15.76 17.71
C TRP A 100 22.08 -16.24 19.04
N GLY A 101 23.41 -16.33 19.11
CA GLY A 101 24.14 -16.39 20.39
C GLY A 101 25.28 -17.41 20.43
N GLN A 102 26.46 -17.05 19.91
CA GLN A 102 27.71 -17.57 20.45
C GLN A 102 28.78 -16.46 20.47
N ALA A 103 29.31 -16.23 21.66
CA ALA A 103 30.44 -15.36 21.93
C ALA A 103 31.71 -15.85 21.21
N PRO A 104 32.63 -14.96 20.80
CA PRO A 104 33.86 -15.38 20.14
C PRO A 104 34.79 -16.12 21.13
N PRO A 105 35.38 -17.27 20.76
CA PRO A 105 36.32 -17.97 21.62
C PRO A 105 37.63 -17.18 21.72
N GLN A 106 38.04 -16.91 22.95
CA GLN A 106 39.35 -16.34 23.31
C GLN A 106 40.42 -17.40 23.09
N TYR A 107 41.41 -17.09 22.26
CA TYR A 107 42.58 -17.94 22.02
C TYR A 107 43.56 -17.81 23.19
N ARG A 108 43.92 -18.93 23.81
CA ARG A 108 45.12 -19.07 24.66
C ARG A 108 45.89 -20.29 24.22
#